data_AF-A0A699X070-F1
#
_entry.id   AF-A0A699X070-F1
#
_cell.length_a   1.000
_cell.length_b   1.000
_cell.length_c   1.000
_cell.angle_alpha   90.00
_cell.angle_beta   90.00
_cell.angle_gamma   90.00
#
_symmetry.space_group_name_H-M   'P 1'
#
loop_
_entity.id
_entity.type
_entity.pdbx_description
1 polymer ?
#
loop_
_entity_poly.entity_id
_entity_poly.type
_entity_poly.pdbx_seq_one_letter_code
_entity_poly.pdbx_strand_id
1 'polypeptide(L)'
;PVFLANITTKTIKYKSEEKRLENVPIVRDFSEVFPEDLPGLPLTRQVEFQIDLIPDAAPVARAPYRLAPFEMKELSDRLQELSDKGFIRPTSAPWGAPVLFVKNKDGSFR
;
A
#
# COMPACT_ATOMS: atom_id res chain seq x y z
N PRO A 1 65.55 -5.52 -5.50
CA PRO A 1 64.50 -6.24 -6.26
C PRO A 1 63.12 -6.00 -5.64
N VAL A 2 62.36 -5.06 -6.20
CA VAL A 2 61.00 -4.71 -5.76
C VAL A 2 60.04 -5.31 -6.78
N PHE A 3 59.23 -6.29 -6.36
CA PHE A 3 58.15 -6.82 -7.19
C PHE A 3 56.94 -5.89 -7.05
N LEU A 4 56.63 -5.18 -8.13
CA LEU A 4 55.36 -4.47 -8.32
C LEU A 4 54.33 -5.48 -8.83
N ALA A 5 53.40 -5.90 -7.98
CA ALA A 5 52.24 -6.67 -8.40
C ALA A 5 51.22 -5.73 -9.07
N ASN A 6 50.96 -5.95 -10.35
CA ASN A 6 49.90 -5.30 -11.11
C ASN A 6 48.59 -6.06 -10.91
N ILE A 7 47.70 -5.50 -10.10
CA ILE A 7 46.34 -6.02 -9.95
C ILE A 7 45.56 -5.61 -11.20
N THR A 8 45.47 -6.49 -12.19
CA THR A 8 44.47 -6.35 -13.25
C THR A 8 43.11 -6.59 -12.59
N THR A 9 42.42 -5.52 -12.25
CA THR A 9 40.99 -5.56 -11.99
C THR A 9 40.31 -5.99 -13.28
N LYS A 10 40.18 -7.31 -13.46
CA LYS A 10 39.15 -7.86 -14.34
C LYS A 10 37.87 -7.23 -13.84
N THR A 11 37.39 -6.27 -14.62
CA THR A 11 36.03 -5.78 -14.61
C THR A 11 35.16 -7.01 -14.83
N ILE A 12 34.84 -7.70 -13.73
CA ILE A 12 33.62 -8.48 -13.70
C ILE A 12 32.56 -7.40 -13.69
N LYS A 13 32.19 -6.96 -14.90
CA LYS A 13 30.87 -6.45 -15.17
C LYS A 13 29.94 -7.61 -14.82
N TYR A 14 29.68 -7.80 -13.53
CA TYR A 14 28.40 -8.29 -13.09
C TYR A 14 27.45 -7.21 -13.56
N LYS A 15 27.06 -7.31 -14.84
CA LYS A 15 25.80 -6.79 -15.30
C LYS A 15 24.82 -7.60 -14.48
N SER A 16 24.53 -7.14 -13.25
CA SER A 16 23.32 -7.52 -12.57
C SER A 16 22.26 -7.02 -13.52
N GLU A 17 21.82 -7.89 -14.43
CA GLU A 17 20.47 -7.79 -14.94
C GLU A 17 19.64 -7.74 -13.65
N GLU A 18 19.28 -6.51 -13.25
CA GLU A 18 18.37 -6.29 -12.14
C GLU A 18 17.23 -7.26 -12.40
N LYS A 19 17.02 -8.20 -11.46
CA LYS A 19 15.95 -9.18 -11.58
C LYS A 19 14.63 -8.44 -11.42
N ARG A 20 14.21 -7.76 -12.48
CA ARG A 20 12.93 -7.08 -12.57
C ARG A 20 11.83 -8.13 -12.44
N LEU A 21 10.78 -7.81 -11.69
CA LEU A 21 9.70 -8.76 -11.40
C LEU A 21 8.99 -9.17 -12.70
N GLU A 22 8.96 -8.26 -13.67
CA GLU A 22 8.43 -8.49 -15.02
C GLU A 22 9.15 -9.61 -15.79
N ASN A 23 10.36 -10.00 -15.40
CA ASN A 23 11.09 -11.11 -16.00
C ASN A 23 10.67 -12.49 -15.45
N VAL A 24 9.85 -12.52 -14.39
CA VAL A 24 9.30 -13.76 -13.84
C VAL A 24 8.16 -14.23 -14.76
N PRO A 25 8.25 -15.43 -15.36
CA PRO A 25 7.26 -15.89 -16.35
C PRO A 25 5.82 -15.78 -15.87
N ILE A 26 5.53 -16.17 -14.62
CA ILE A 26 4.18 -16.11 -14.05
C ILE A 26 3.67 -14.66 -13.92
N VAL A 27 4.51 -13.71 -13.54
CA VAL A 27 4.10 -12.30 -13.39
C VAL A 27 3.79 -11.70 -14.75
N ARG A 28 4.61 -12.02 -15.77
CA ARG A 28 4.39 -11.58 -17.14
C ARG A 28 3.14 -12.19 -17.76
N ASP A 29 2.95 -13.48 -17.59
CA ASP A 29 1.84 -14.22 -18.20
C ASP A 29 0.49 -13.86 -17.53
N PHE A 30 0.51 -13.33 -16.30
CA PHE A 30 -0.68 -12.89 -15.53
C PHE A 30 -0.57 -11.44 -15.06
N SER A 31 -0.07 -10.53 -15.89
CA SER A 31 0.17 -9.13 -15.51
C SER A 31 -1.09 -8.39 -15.01
N GLU A 32 -2.26 -8.79 -15.48
CA GLU A 32 -3.55 -8.23 -15.03
C GLU A 32 -3.89 -8.56 -13.56
N VAL A 33 -3.34 -9.66 -13.02
CA VAL A 33 -3.54 -10.10 -11.64
C VAL A 33 -2.48 -9.52 -10.70
N PHE A 34 -1.36 -9.08 -11.25
CA PHE A 34 -0.24 -8.46 -10.52
C PHE A 34 0.02 -7.01 -10.96
N PRO A 35 -0.99 -6.12 -10.96
CA PRO A 35 -0.75 -4.72 -11.27
C PRO A 35 0.07 -4.06 -10.15
N GLU A 36 0.87 -3.04 -10.49
CA GLU A 36 1.62 -2.25 -9.51
C GLU A 36 0.67 -1.54 -8.52
N ASP A 37 -0.50 -1.11 -9.01
CA ASP A 37 -1.57 -0.47 -8.25
C ASP A 37 -2.93 -1.14 -8.47
N LEU A 38 -3.78 -1.14 -7.45
CA LEU A 38 -5.12 -1.73 -7.55
C LEU A 38 -6.04 -0.88 -8.44
N PRO A 39 -6.76 -1.49 -9.41
CA PRO A 39 -7.60 -0.78 -10.39
C PRO A 39 -8.92 -0.22 -9.82
N GLY A 40 -9.18 -0.42 -8.52
CA GLY A 40 -10.41 -0.01 -7.84
C GLY A 40 -11.11 -1.20 -7.17
N LEU A 41 -12.39 -1.02 -6.83
CA LEU A 41 -13.20 -2.09 -6.26
C LEU A 41 -13.34 -3.28 -7.23
N PRO A 42 -13.32 -4.52 -6.74
CA PRO A 42 -13.58 -5.68 -7.59
C PRO A 42 -14.98 -5.60 -8.18
N LEU A 43 -15.16 -6.18 -9.38
CA LEU A 43 -16.49 -6.35 -9.98
C LEU A 43 -17.44 -7.05 -9.00
N THR A 44 -18.73 -6.71 -9.09
CA THR A 44 -19.79 -7.29 -8.27
C THR A 44 -19.69 -8.81 -8.27
N ARG A 45 -19.47 -9.38 -7.09
CA ARG A 45 -19.43 -10.83 -6.89
C ARG A 45 -20.82 -11.32 -6.50
N GLN A 46 -21.08 -12.62 -6.69
CA GLN A 46 -22.33 -13.26 -6.26
C GLN A 46 -22.51 -13.24 -4.73
N VAL A 47 -21.41 -13.08 -3.98
CA VAL A 47 -21.39 -13.04 -2.52
C VAL A 47 -20.95 -11.64 -2.08
N GLU A 48 -21.76 -11.00 -1.25
CA GLU A 48 -21.43 -9.74 -0.59
C GLU A 48 -20.84 -10.00 0.79
N PHE A 49 -19.90 -9.15 1.20
CA PHE A 49 -19.37 -9.18 2.55
C PHE A 49 -20.36 -8.49 3.50
N GLN A 50 -20.85 -9.21 4.49
CA GLN A 50 -21.76 -8.70 5.52
C GLN A 50 -21.11 -8.84 6.90
N ILE A 51 -21.34 -7.85 7.75
CA ILE A 51 -20.91 -7.86 9.15
C ILE A 51 -22.16 -8.03 10.01
N ASP A 52 -22.35 -9.22 10.55
CA ASP A 52 -23.44 -9.50 11.46
C ASP A 52 -23.16 -8.88 12.83
N LEU A 53 -24.09 -8.08 13.32
CA LEU A 53 -24.03 -7.53 14.67
C LEU A 53 -24.63 -8.51 15.67
N ILE A 54 -24.04 -8.59 16.86
CA ILE A 54 -24.71 -9.24 17.98
C ILE A 54 -26.01 -8.47 18.31
N PRO A 55 -27.08 -9.17 18.76
CA PRO A 55 -28.28 -8.50 19.22
C PRO A 55 -27.97 -7.40 20.25
N ASP A 56 -28.68 -6.28 20.16
CA ASP A 56 -28.54 -5.11 21.05
C ASP A 56 -27.19 -4.37 21.00
N ALA A 57 -26.36 -4.61 19.98
CA ALA A 57 -25.16 -3.82 19.75
C ALA A 57 -25.49 -2.35 19.49
N ALA A 58 -25.13 -1.47 20.43
CA ALA A 58 -25.26 -0.03 20.27
C ALA A 58 -24.12 0.55 19.41
N PRO A 59 -24.39 1.56 18.57
CA PRO A 59 -23.35 2.23 17.80
C PRO A 59 -22.35 2.96 18.70
N VAL A 60 -21.08 2.91 18.32
CA VAL A 60 -19.98 3.61 19.01
C VAL A 60 -19.31 4.56 18.04
N ALA A 61 -19.25 5.83 18.43
CA ALA A 61 -18.49 6.87 17.75
C ALA A 61 -17.43 7.46 18.70
N ARG A 62 -16.17 7.46 18.28
CA ARG A 62 -15.05 8.06 19.01
C ARG A 62 -14.46 9.21 18.20
N ALA A 63 -14.05 10.26 18.91
CA ALA A 63 -13.40 11.41 18.28
C ALA A 63 -12.04 11.00 17.66
N PRO A 64 -11.64 11.58 16.52
CA PRO A 64 -10.31 11.38 15.95
C PRO A 64 -9.20 11.81 16.91
N TYR A 65 -8.03 11.20 16.78
CA TYR A 65 -6.84 11.65 17.49
C TYR A 65 -6.35 13.00 16.97
N ARG A 66 -5.60 13.72 17.80
CA ARG A 66 -4.92 14.95 17.36
C ARG A 66 -3.78 14.56 16.43
N LEU A 67 -3.78 15.15 15.24
CA LEU A 67 -2.76 14.96 14.22
C LEU A 67 -1.95 16.24 14.04
N ALA A 68 -0.66 16.10 13.77
CA ALA A 68 0.18 17.23 13.36
C ALA A 68 -0.24 17.76 11.98
N PRO A 69 0.10 19.01 11.60
CA PRO A 69 -0.28 19.55 10.30
C PRO A 69 0.15 18.69 9.10
N PHE A 70 1.31 18.04 9.19
CA PHE A 70 1.81 17.13 8.17
C PHE A 70 0.94 15.86 8.05
N GLU A 71 0.60 15.24 9.18
CA GLU A 71 -0.26 14.05 9.22
C GLU A 71 -1.68 14.35 8.73
N MET A 72 -2.21 15.54 9.05
CA MET A 72 -3.52 15.98 8.53
C MET A 72 -3.52 16.06 7.00
N LYS A 73 -2.44 16.56 6.40
CA LYS A 73 -2.31 16.63 4.94
C LYS A 73 -2.24 15.22 4.35
N GLU A 74 -1.38 14.37 4.90
CA GLU A 74 -1.25 12.97 4.47
C GLU A 74 -2.58 12.22 4.53
N LEU A 75 -3.35 12.43 5.61
CA LEU A 75 -4.67 11.81 5.78
C LEU A 75 -5.64 12.29 4.69
N SER A 76 -5.65 13.59 4.42
CA SER A 76 -6.52 14.17 3.39
C SER A 76 -6.16 13.63 2.00
N ASP A 77 -4.88 13.59 1.66
CA ASP A 77 -4.39 13.11 0.36
C ASP A 77 -4.76 11.62 0.18
N ARG A 78 -4.59 10.80 1.22
CA ARG A 78 -4.93 9.37 1.19
C ARG A 78 -6.44 9.12 1.09
N LEU A 79 -7.25 9.88 1.82
CA LEU A 79 -8.71 9.78 1.74
C LEU A 79 -9.21 10.16 0.34
N GLN A 80 -8.62 11.19 -0.27
CA GLN A 80 -8.95 11.58 -1.64
C GLN A 80 -8.59 10.46 -2.63
N GLU A 81 -7.38 9.92 -2.56
CA GLU A 81 -6.94 8.81 -3.42
C GLU A 81 -7.88 7.59 -3.30
N LEU A 82 -8.25 7.20 -2.07
CA LEU A 82 -9.15 6.07 -1.84
C LEU A 82 -10.57 6.36 -2.33
N SER A 83 -11.03 7.61 -2.24
CA SER A 83 -12.32 8.04 -2.77
C SER A 83 -12.34 8.03 -4.29
N ASP A 84 -11.27 8.52 -4.94
CA ASP A 84 -11.13 8.56 -6.39
C ASP A 84 -11.06 7.15 -6.98
N LYS A 85 -10.40 6.21 -6.28
CA LYS A 85 -10.39 4.78 -6.61
C LYS A 85 -11.72 4.06 -6.30
N GLY A 86 -12.67 4.74 -5.66
CA GLY A 86 -13.99 4.21 -5.30
C GLY A 86 -14.00 3.24 -4.13
N PHE A 87 -12.90 3.10 -3.38
CA PHE A 87 -12.81 2.20 -2.23
C PHE A 87 -13.62 2.68 -1.02
N ILE A 88 -13.74 3.99 -0.88
CA ILE A 88 -14.51 4.62 0.20
C ILE A 88 -15.46 5.68 -0.37
N ARG A 89 -16.44 6.08 0.44
CA ARG A 89 -17.33 7.21 0.16
C ARG A 89 -17.70 7.92 1.45
N PRO A 90 -18.07 9.21 1.41
CA PRO A 90 -18.65 9.89 2.55
C PRO A 90 -19.91 9.17 3.06
N THR A 91 -20.06 9.05 4.38
CA THR A 91 -21.25 8.44 5.00
C THR A 91 -21.63 9.19 6.28
N SER A 92 -22.92 9.14 6.62
CA SER A 92 -23.46 9.64 7.89
C SER A 92 -23.80 8.45 8.80
N ALA A 93 -22.79 7.67 9.17
CA ALA A 93 -22.98 6.50 10.03
C ALA A 93 -23.00 6.89 11.52
N PRO A 94 -23.77 6.19 12.37
CA PRO A 94 -23.69 6.37 13.82
C PRO A 94 -22.41 5.74 14.42
N TRP A 95 -21.65 5.02 13.62
CA TRP A 95 -20.39 4.38 13.97
C TRP A 95 -19.20 5.26 13.56
N GLY A 96 -18.18 5.35 14.41
CA GLY A 96 -16.96 6.11 14.10
C GLY A 96 -15.77 5.61 14.90
N ALA A 97 -14.70 5.24 14.20
CA ALA A 97 -13.43 4.85 14.80
C ALA A 97 -12.33 5.86 14.43
N PRO A 98 -11.41 6.17 15.35
CA PRO A 98 -10.31 7.08 15.05
C PRO A 98 -9.29 6.41 14.12
N VAL A 99 -8.66 7.21 13.26
CA VAL A 99 -7.54 6.78 12.40
C VAL A 99 -6.22 7.04 13.12
N LEU A 100 -5.24 6.15 12.91
CA LEU A 100 -3.89 6.28 13.42
C LEU A 100 -2.90 5.96 12.31
N PHE A 101 -1.87 6.79 12.17
CA PHE A 101 -0.77 6.50 11.25
C PHE A 101 0.25 5.54 11.85
N VAL A 102 0.71 4.61 11.04
CA VAL A 102 1.81 3.70 11.33
C VAL A 102 2.94 4.01 10.38
N LYS A 103 4.14 4.26 10.93
CA LYS A 103 5.34 4.48 10.14
C LYS A 103 5.90 3.15 9.63
N ASN A 104 6.05 3.06 8.32
CA ASN A 104 6.67 1.95 7.62
C ASN A 104 8.21 2.04 7.67
N LYS A 105 8.89 0.94 7.32
CA LYS A 105 10.37 0.86 7.34
C LYS A 105 11.03 1.82 6.34
N ASP A 106 10.34 2.11 5.24
CA ASP A 106 10.76 3.05 4.19
C ASP A 106 10.51 4.52 4.58
N GLY A 107 9.92 4.77 5.75
CA GLY A 107 9.60 6.10 6.24
C GLY A 107 8.23 6.63 5.82
N SER A 108 7.48 5.91 4.99
CA SER A 108 6.10 6.24 4.62
C SER A 108 5.14 6.01 5.79
N PHE A 109 3.93 6.57 5.69
CA PHE A 109 2.85 6.34 6.66
C PHE A 109 1.75 5.48 6.03
N ARG A 110 1.12 4.64 6.84
CA ARG A 110 -0.07 3.86 6.50
C ARG A 110 -1.14 3.98 7.56
#